data_AF-A0A8J4H3R4-F1
#
_entry.id   AF-A0A8J4H3R4-F1
#
_cell.length_a   1.000
_cell.length_b   1.000
_cell.length_c   1.000
_cell.angle_alpha   90.00
_cell.angle_beta   90.00
_cell.angle_gamma   90.00
#
_symmetry.space_group_name_H-M   'P 1'
#
loop_
_entity.id
_entity.type
_entity.pdbx_description
1 polymer ?
#
loop_
_entity_poly.entity_id
_entity_poly.type
_entity_poly.pdbx_seq_one_letter_code
_entity_poly.pdbx_strand_id
1 'polypeptide(L)'
;MKTVKSFARSFRWAFHGVAYALSTQRNMRFHFAAAALAVVFSLILDIGPLETLWVLLAIVMTIAAELWNTTTEKMVDLSMPRPHPLAKAAKDTAAAAVLAAAVFAVAVCIIVFGSALLNRVMDSGAALASKFALYMVLALLAGAVVYVLFARAYKSGYTMNDQKGESNMSAGELKAEELLEHAREAGKRAYAPYSNFWVGAALLDVHGRIHYGCNVENSAYGPTNCAERTALFRAIADGVKAGGFRAIAVMGETEEPITPCGICRQVMAELCPPDMPVILGNAKGNMRTTTVSELLPGAFRMTKEDQL
;
A
#
# COMPACT_ATOMS: atom_id res chain seq x y z
N MET A 1 -28.04 5.19 -29.67
CA MET A 1 -28.58 5.40 -28.30
C MET A 1 -27.90 4.50 -27.23
N LYS A 2 -26.57 4.29 -27.26
CA LYS A 2 -25.82 3.38 -26.35
C LYS A 2 -25.04 4.08 -25.22
N THR A 3 -25.06 5.41 -25.14
CA THR A 3 -24.16 6.19 -24.25
C THR A 3 -24.78 6.54 -22.89
N VAL A 4 -26.08 6.82 -22.82
CA VAL A 4 -26.75 7.27 -21.57
C VAL A 4 -26.85 6.17 -20.51
N LYS A 5 -27.07 4.90 -20.91
CA LYS A 5 -27.09 3.75 -19.98
C LYS A 5 -25.72 3.45 -19.35
N SER A 6 -24.62 3.90 -19.96
CA SER A 6 -23.26 3.76 -19.41
C SER A 6 -23.02 4.79 -18.31
N PHE A 7 -23.36 6.05 -18.57
CA PHE A 7 -23.12 7.18 -17.65
C PHE A 7 -23.89 7.04 -16.33
N ALA A 8 -25.19 6.69 -16.38
CA ALA A 8 -25.99 6.49 -15.18
C ALA A 8 -25.48 5.34 -14.28
N ARG A 9 -24.81 4.33 -14.87
CA ARG A 9 -24.19 3.23 -14.11
C ARG A 9 -22.94 3.70 -13.35
N SER A 10 -22.16 4.60 -13.94
CA SER A 10 -20.98 5.20 -13.27
C SER A 10 -21.35 5.97 -12.01
N PHE A 11 -22.44 6.75 -12.03
CA PHE A 11 -22.93 7.42 -10.81
C PHE A 11 -23.36 6.40 -9.75
N ARG A 12 -24.05 5.34 -10.15
CA ARG A 12 -24.48 4.30 -9.20
C ARG A 12 -23.30 3.63 -8.51
N TRP A 13 -22.20 3.37 -9.23
CA TRP A 13 -20.97 2.84 -8.63
C TRP A 13 -20.30 3.84 -7.69
N ALA A 14 -20.25 5.13 -8.05
CA ALA A 14 -19.72 6.18 -7.19
C ALA A 14 -20.53 6.31 -5.89
N PHE A 15 -21.86 6.35 -5.96
CA PHE A 15 -22.74 6.39 -4.79
C PHE A 15 -22.58 5.14 -3.91
N HIS A 16 -22.43 3.96 -4.52
CA HIS A 16 -22.17 2.73 -3.77
C HIS A 16 -20.82 2.80 -3.03
N GLY A 17 -19.79 3.37 -3.65
CA GLY A 17 -18.48 3.59 -3.01
C GLY A 17 -18.57 4.51 -1.78
N VAL A 18 -19.29 5.63 -1.90
CA VAL A 18 -19.52 6.56 -0.78
C VAL A 18 -20.36 5.89 0.33
N ALA A 19 -21.43 5.17 -0.04
CA ALA A 19 -22.26 4.44 0.92
C ALA A 19 -21.48 3.33 1.65
N TYR A 20 -20.61 2.61 0.93
CA TYR A 20 -19.69 1.64 1.51
C TYR A 20 -18.75 2.30 2.52
N ALA A 21 -18.10 3.40 2.15
CA ALA A 21 -17.19 4.11 3.06
C ALA A 21 -17.92 4.62 4.33
N LEU A 22 -19.12 5.19 4.18
CA LEU A 22 -19.96 5.64 5.29
C LEU A 22 -20.41 4.51 6.22
N SER A 23 -20.74 3.35 5.66
CA SER A 23 -21.23 2.21 6.46
C SER A 23 -20.10 1.45 7.16
N THR A 24 -18.88 1.45 6.60
CA THR A 24 -17.77 0.66 7.13
C THR A 24 -16.77 1.46 7.97
N GLN A 25 -16.55 2.74 7.66
CA GLN A 25 -15.47 3.53 8.28
C GLN A 25 -16.00 4.55 9.29
N ARG A 26 -15.48 4.49 10.52
CA ARG A 26 -15.86 5.42 11.61
C ARG A 26 -15.44 6.86 11.30
N ASN A 27 -14.24 7.06 10.76
CA ASN A 27 -13.71 8.38 10.40
C ASN A 27 -14.56 9.05 9.33
N MET A 28 -15.00 8.30 8.30
CA MET A 28 -15.90 8.81 7.27
C MET A 28 -17.23 9.35 7.85
N ARG A 29 -17.82 8.65 8.82
CA ARG A 29 -19.06 9.13 9.50
C ARG A 29 -18.82 10.44 10.25
N PHE A 30 -17.67 10.57 10.91
CA PHE A 30 -17.30 11.81 11.59
C PHE A 30 -17.14 12.97 10.60
N HIS A 31 -16.44 12.77 9.49
CA HIS A 31 -16.25 13.81 8.48
C HIS A 31 -17.57 14.26 7.82
N PHE A 32 -18.49 13.33 7.54
CA PHE A 32 -19.83 13.69 7.04
C PHE A 32 -20.66 14.47 8.06
N ALA A 33 -20.61 14.09 9.34
CA ALA A 33 -21.29 14.83 10.40
C ALA A 33 -20.71 16.25 10.56
N ALA A 34 -19.38 16.38 10.54
CA ALA A 34 -18.69 17.66 10.59
C ALA A 34 -19.03 18.53 9.37
N ALA A 35 -19.11 17.95 8.18
CA ALA A 35 -19.52 18.64 6.97
C ALA A 35 -20.97 19.16 7.05
N ALA A 36 -21.90 18.32 7.50
CA ALA A 36 -23.29 18.74 7.70
C ALA A 36 -23.41 19.91 8.69
N LEU A 37 -22.66 19.84 9.80
CA LEU A 37 -22.61 20.91 10.79
C LEU A 37 -22.02 22.20 10.19
N ALA A 38 -20.92 22.12 9.44
CA ALA A 38 -20.32 23.28 8.77
C ALA A 38 -21.29 23.96 7.78
N VAL A 39 -22.07 23.17 7.04
CA VAL A 39 -23.12 23.71 6.14
C VAL A 39 -24.21 24.42 6.93
N VAL A 40 -24.70 23.82 8.02
CA VAL A 40 -25.71 24.46 8.89
C VAL A 40 -25.18 25.77 9.48
N PHE A 41 -23.94 25.80 9.97
CA PHE A 41 -23.31 27.02 10.46
C PHE A 41 -23.16 28.10 9.38
N SER A 42 -22.83 27.69 8.15
CA SER A 42 -22.73 28.60 7.01
C SER A 42 -24.07 29.30 6.72
N LEU A 43 -25.18 28.54 6.79
CA LEU A 43 -26.53 29.07 6.60
C LEU A 43 -26.97 29.99 7.76
N ILE A 44 -26.65 29.64 9.01
CA ILE A 44 -27.01 30.45 10.18
C ILE A 44 -26.25 31.78 10.20
N LEU A 45 -24.96 31.74 9.86
CA LEU A 45 -24.08 32.91 9.90
C LEU A 45 -24.20 33.81 8.66
N ASP A 46 -24.97 33.39 7.65
CA ASP A 46 -25.17 34.12 6.39
C ASP A 46 -23.83 34.55 5.77
N ILE A 47 -22.92 33.58 5.63
CA ILE A 47 -21.57 33.83 5.10
C ILE A 47 -21.62 34.14 3.60
N GLY A 48 -20.69 34.95 3.12
CA GLY A 48 -20.64 35.35 1.72
C GLY A 48 -20.38 34.19 0.73
N PRO A 49 -20.55 34.44 -0.58
CA PRO A 49 -20.38 33.41 -1.61
C PRO A 49 -18.96 32.84 -1.69
N LEU A 50 -17.92 33.66 -1.45
CA LEU A 50 -16.53 33.22 -1.50
C LEU A 50 -16.18 32.37 -0.27
N GLU A 51 -16.66 32.77 0.90
CA GLU A 51 -16.54 32.03 2.15
C GLU A 51 -17.22 30.66 2.05
N THR A 52 -18.42 30.63 1.45
CA THR A 52 -19.14 29.38 1.15
C THR A 52 -18.31 28.46 0.26
N LEU A 53 -17.65 29.00 -0.77
CA LEU A 53 -16.79 28.21 -1.66
C LEU A 53 -15.61 27.58 -0.90
N TRP A 54 -14.97 28.32 0.01
CA TRP A 54 -13.87 27.80 0.83
C TRP A 54 -14.33 26.68 1.78
N VAL A 55 -15.50 26.85 2.42
CA VAL A 55 -16.09 25.79 3.27
C VAL A 55 -16.41 24.55 2.44
N LEU A 56 -17.01 24.71 1.27
CA LEU A 56 -17.31 23.58 0.36
C LEU A 56 -16.02 22.88 -0.11
N LEU A 57 -14.98 23.64 -0.46
CA LEU A 57 -13.68 23.09 -0.84
C LEU A 57 -13.06 22.26 0.29
N ALA A 58 -13.08 22.78 1.52
CA ALA A 58 -12.58 22.06 2.69
C ALA A 58 -13.33 20.74 2.92
N ILE A 59 -14.67 20.76 2.80
CA ILE A 59 -15.50 19.55 2.92
C ILE A 59 -15.13 18.53 1.84
N VAL A 60 -15.09 18.95 0.58
CA VAL A 60 -14.82 18.05 -0.56
C VAL A 60 -13.43 17.45 -0.46
N MET A 61 -12.41 18.26 -0.13
CA MET A 61 -11.03 17.77 0.03
C MET A 61 -10.92 16.75 1.16
N THR A 62 -11.59 16.99 2.28
CA THR A 62 -11.53 16.07 3.45
C THR A 62 -12.21 14.73 3.13
N ILE A 63 -13.38 14.76 2.49
CA ILE A 63 -14.09 13.53 2.08
C ILE A 63 -13.28 12.78 1.02
N ALA A 64 -12.70 13.47 0.04
CA ALA A 64 -11.89 12.86 -1.00
C ALA A 64 -10.63 12.20 -0.42
N ALA A 65 -9.93 12.88 0.50
CA ALA A 65 -8.76 12.33 1.19
C ALA A 65 -9.11 11.06 1.98
N GLU A 66 -10.25 11.06 2.68
CA GLU A 66 -10.70 9.90 3.45
C GLU A 66 -11.11 8.71 2.57
N LEU A 67 -11.73 8.97 1.41
CA LEU A 67 -12.03 7.94 0.40
C LEU A 67 -10.75 7.32 -0.16
N TRP A 68 -9.75 8.16 -0.48
CA TRP A 68 -8.43 7.69 -0.92
C TRP A 68 -7.70 6.91 0.17
N ASN A 69 -7.75 7.36 1.42
CA ASN A 69 -7.19 6.63 2.56
C ASN A 69 -7.83 5.25 2.70
N THR A 70 -9.17 5.18 2.68
CA THR A 70 -9.91 3.91 2.73
C THR A 70 -9.55 2.97 1.58
N THR A 71 -9.41 3.53 0.37
CA THR A 71 -9.03 2.77 -0.83
C THR A 71 -7.62 2.20 -0.69
N THR A 72 -6.67 3.02 -0.27
CA THR A 72 -5.28 2.60 -0.02
C THR A 72 -5.22 1.54 1.08
N GLU A 73 -5.94 1.70 2.18
CA GLU A 73 -6.01 0.69 3.24
C GLU A 73 -6.47 -0.66 2.70
N LYS A 74 -7.60 -0.69 1.98
CA LYS A 74 -8.15 -1.93 1.42
C LYS A 74 -7.27 -2.55 0.34
N MET A 75 -6.68 -1.75 -0.55
CA MET A 75 -5.76 -2.23 -1.58
C MET A 75 -4.50 -2.82 -0.96
N VAL A 76 -3.93 -2.14 0.05
CA VAL A 76 -2.73 -2.60 0.75
C VAL A 76 -3.04 -3.85 1.58
N ASP A 77 -4.19 -3.91 2.28
CA ASP A 77 -4.61 -5.10 3.02
C ASP A 77 -4.81 -6.31 2.10
N LEU A 78 -5.41 -6.10 0.93
CA LEU A 78 -5.64 -7.14 -0.06
C LEU A 78 -4.32 -7.65 -0.67
N SER A 79 -3.37 -6.73 -0.91
CA SER A 79 -2.10 -7.04 -1.57
C SER A 79 -1.03 -7.54 -0.60
N MET A 80 -1.09 -7.13 0.67
CA MET A 80 -0.08 -7.40 1.71
C MET A 80 -0.76 -7.85 3.02
N PRO A 81 -1.13 -9.14 3.13
CA PRO A 81 -1.77 -9.70 4.33
C PRO A 81 -0.84 -9.81 5.54
N ARG A 82 0.48 -9.66 5.34
CA ARG A 82 1.49 -9.67 6.42
C ARG A 82 2.11 -8.27 6.56
N PRO A 83 2.51 -7.84 7.78
CA PRO A 83 3.09 -6.52 8.01
C PRO A 83 4.34 -6.29 7.14
N HIS A 84 4.39 -5.15 6.43
CA HIS A 84 5.53 -4.78 5.59
C HIS A 84 5.87 -3.29 5.76
N PRO A 85 7.15 -2.89 5.86
CA PRO A 85 7.54 -1.50 6.08
C PRO A 85 7.00 -0.53 5.01
N LEU A 86 7.04 -0.89 3.73
CA LEU A 86 6.47 -0.05 2.65
C LEU A 86 4.93 -0.02 2.66
N ALA A 87 4.28 -1.11 3.08
CA ALA A 87 2.82 -1.15 3.22
C ALA A 87 2.39 -0.21 4.36
N LYS A 88 3.15 -0.21 5.46
CA LYS A 88 3.02 0.75 6.55
C LYS A 88 3.26 2.17 6.04
N ALA A 89 4.36 2.43 5.33
CA ALA A 89 4.65 3.76 4.80
C ALA A 89 3.56 4.28 3.85
N ALA A 90 3.00 3.43 2.99
CA ALA A 90 1.89 3.79 2.11
C ALA A 90 0.62 4.17 2.90
N LYS A 91 0.27 3.38 3.92
CA LYS A 91 -0.86 3.68 4.81
C LYS A 91 -0.63 4.94 5.62
N ASP A 92 0.55 5.10 6.20
CA ASP A 92 0.93 6.28 6.98
C ASP A 92 0.89 7.55 6.11
N THR A 93 1.34 7.46 4.86
CA THR A 93 1.29 8.58 3.90
C THR A 93 -0.15 8.93 3.52
N ALA A 94 -1.01 7.93 3.31
CA ALA A 94 -2.42 8.17 3.03
C ALA A 94 -3.14 8.82 4.24
N ALA A 95 -2.85 8.36 5.45
CA ALA A 95 -3.35 8.98 6.68
C ALA A 95 -2.83 10.42 6.85
N ALA A 96 -1.57 10.70 6.47
CA ALA A 96 -1.02 12.05 6.48
C ALA A 96 -1.75 13.01 5.53
N ALA A 97 -2.23 12.52 4.38
CA ALA A 97 -3.05 13.32 3.46
C ALA A 97 -4.40 13.71 4.09
N VAL A 98 -5.06 12.78 4.80
CA VAL A 98 -6.28 13.06 5.56
C VAL A 98 -6.03 14.11 6.63
N LEU A 99 -4.93 13.99 7.38
CA LEU A 99 -4.53 14.96 8.39
C LEU A 99 -4.35 16.35 7.78
N ALA A 100 -3.63 16.47 6.67
CA ALA A 100 -3.41 17.75 6.00
C ALA A 100 -4.74 18.39 5.56
N ALA A 101 -5.65 17.60 4.99
CA ALA A 101 -6.99 18.06 4.61
C ALA A 101 -7.82 18.51 5.83
N ALA A 102 -7.75 17.78 6.94
CA ALA A 102 -8.43 18.14 8.18
C ALA A 102 -7.89 19.43 8.80
N VAL A 103 -6.56 19.62 8.81
CA VAL A 103 -5.91 20.86 9.28
C VAL A 103 -6.35 22.05 8.43
N PHE A 104 -6.35 21.89 7.10
CA PHE A 104 -6.85 22.90 6.18
C PHE A 104 -8.33 23.23 6.46
N ALA A 105 -9.17 22.22 6.66
CA ALA A 105 -10.59 22.44 6.96
C ALA A 105 -10.79 23.19 8.28
N VAL A 106 -10.00 22.89 9.31
CA VAL A 106 -10.03 23.64 10.58
C VAL A 106 -9.59 25.09 10.37
N ALA A 107 -8.52 25.33 9.61
CA ALA A 107 -8.06 26.68 9.30
C ALA A 107 -9.14 27.49 8.57
N VAL A 108 -9.79 26.89 7.56
CA VAL A 108 -10.93 27.50 6.85
C VAL A 108 -12.07 27.82 7.83
N CYS A 109 -12.46 26.87 8.69
CA CYS A 109 -13.51 27.09 9.67
C CYS A 109 -13.18 28.24 10.63
N ILE A 110 -11.94 28.33 11.12
CA ILE A 110 -11.51 29.41 12.02
C ILE A 110 -11.56 30.76 11.31
N ILE A 111 -11.05 30.85 10.08
CA ILE A 111 -10.99 32.11 9.32
C ILE A 111 -12.39 32.57 8.92
N VAL A 112 -13.17 31.69 8.31
CA VAL A 112 -14.50 31.99 7.77
C VAL A 112 -15.51 32.22 8.90
N PHE A 113 -15.67 31.27 9.82
CA PHE A 113 -16.66 31.43 10.88
C PHE A 113 -16.19 32.40 11.96
N GLY A 114 -14.88 32.52 12.20
CA GLY A 114 -14.35 33.50 13.14
C GLY A 114 -14.62 34.93 12.70
N SER A 115 -14.38 35.25 11.43
CA SER A 115 -14.68 36.58 10.88
C SER A 115 -16.19 36.88 10.86
N ALA A 116 -17.01 35.92 10.42
CA ALA A 116 -18.47 36.06 10.43
C ALA A 116 -19.03 36.26 11.84
N LEU A 117 -18.51 35.52 12.82
CA LEU A 117 -18.93 35.65 14.21
C LEU A 117 -18.49 36.99 14.80
N LEU A 118 -17.27 37.46 14.51
CA LEU A 118 -16.75 38.76 14.97
C LEU A 118 -17.63 39.91 14.49
N ASN A 119 -17.99 39.94 13.21
CA ASN A 119 -18.86 40.97 12.65
C ASN A 119 -20.22 40.99 13.36
N ARG A 120 -20.84 39.82 13.54
CA ARG A 120 -22.14 39.69 14.19
C ARG A 120 -22.12 40.10 15.66
N VAL A 121 -21.00 39.88 16.34
CA VAL A 121 -20.77 40.26 17.73
C VAL A 121 -20.54 41.76 17.87
N MET A 122 -19.74 42.35 16.98
CA MET A 122 -19.49 43.80 16.96
C MET A 122 -20.79 44.57 16.72
N ASP A 123 -21.67 44.06 15.87
CA ASP A 123 -22.99 44.64 15.61
C ASP A 123 -23.97 44.50 16.78
N SER A 124 -23.73 43.57 17.73
CA SER A 124 -24.65 43.25 18.82
C SER A 124 -24.42 44.00 20.13
N GLY A 125 -23.48 44.95 20.21
CA GLY A 125 -23.30 45.85 21.36
C GLY A 125 -23.03 45.16 22.72
N ALA A 126 -21.74 45.04 23.07
CA ALA A 126 -21.22 44.91 24.44
C ALA A 126 -21.86 43.89 25.41
N ALA A 127 -21.54 42.59 25.25
CA ALA A 127 -21.51 41.62 26.36
C ALA A 127 -20.60 40.40 26.05
N LEU A 128 -19.48 40.61 25.35
CA LEU A 128 -18.72 39.48 24.76
C LEU A 128 -17.21 39.44 25.00
N ALA A 129 -16.67 40.21 25.95
CA ALA A 129 -15.28 40.00 26.38
C ALA A 129 -15.09 38.60 27.01
N SER A 130 -16.14 38.04 27.63
CA SER A 130 -16.11 36.72 28.26
C SER A 130 -16.23 35.55 27.26
N LYS A 131 -16.92 35.71 26.12
CA LYS A 131 -17.01 34.63 25.12
C LYS A 131 -15.81 34.59 24.18
N PHE A 132 -15.09 35.70 23.99
CA PHE A 132 -13.84 35.71 23.24
C PHE A 132 -12.76 34.83 23.89
N ALA A 133 -12.64 34.89 25.23
CA ALA A 133 -11.80 33.98 26.00
C ALA A 133 -12.26 32.51 25.89
N LEU A 134 -13.57 32.26 25.89
CA LEU A 134 -14.12 30.91 25.71
C LEU A 134 -13.79 30.32 24.33
N TYR A 135 -13.89 31.10 23.25
CA TYR A 135 -13.54 30.63 21.90
C TYR A 135 -12.04 30.38 21.72
N MET A 136 -11.18 31.20 22.34
CA MET A 136 -9.73 30.95 22.42
C MET A 136 -9.42 29.67 23.20
N VAL A 137 -10.09 29.44 24.33
CA VAL A 137 -9.94 28.22 25.14
C VAL A 137 -10.46 26.99 24.39
N LEU A 138 -11.59 27.09 23.68
CA LEU A 138 -12.12 26.00 22.86
C LEU A 138 -11.23 25.69 21.64
N ALA A 139 -10.61 26.71 21.02
CA ALA A 139 -9.64 26.53 19.94
C ALA A 139 -8.34 25.88 20.44
N LEU A 140 -7.85 26.29 21.61
CA LEU A 140 -6.70 25.66 22.28
C LEU A 140 -7.00 24.24 22.74
N LEU A 141 -8.20 23.97 23.26
CA LEU A 141 -8.64 22.62 23.64
C LEU A 141 -8.85 21.72 22.42
N ALA A 142 -9.39 22.24 21.31
CA ALA A 142 -9.48 21.51 20.05
C ALA A 142 -8.09 21.18 19.50
N GLY A 143 -7.16 22.15 19.52
CA GLY A 143 -5.76 21.94 19.18
C GLY A 143 -5.07 20.91 20.09
N ALA A 144 -5.35 20.94 21.40
CA ALA A 144 -4.83 19.98 22.38
C ALA A 144 -5.43 18.57 22.20
N VAL A 145 -6.72 18.44 21.85
CA VAL A 145 -7.35 17.16 21.53
C VAL A 145 -6.77 16.57 20.25
N VAL A 146 -6.59 17.39 19.21
CA VAL A 146 -5.89 16.99 17.97
C VAL A 146 -4.47 16.55 18.29
N TYR A 147 -3.72 17.29 19.12
CA TYR A 147 -2.38 16.93 19.58
C TYR A 147 -2.35 15.64 20.39
N VAL A 148 -3.31 15.41 21.30
CA VAL A 148 -3.39 14.18 22.12
C VAL A 148 -3.78 12.97 21.27
N LEU A 149 -4.66 13.13 20.28
CA LEU A 149 -4.96 12.10 19.29
C LEU A 149 -3.73 11.78 18.43
N PHE A 150 -2.95 12.80 18.08
CA PHE A 150 -1.68 12.65 17.34
C PHE A 150 -0.58 11.98 18.18
N ALA A 151 -0.44 12.38 19.44
CA ALA A 151 0.56 11.84 20.38
C ALA A 151 0.25 10.40 20.80
N ARG A 152 -1.04 10.00 20.85
CA ARG A 152 -1.45 8.59 21.05
C ARG A 152 -1.20 7.72 19.82
N ALA A 153 -1.30 8.27 18.60
CA ALA A 153 -0.92 7.56 17.39
C ALA A 153 0.61 7.35 17.27
N TYR A 154 1.41 8.25 17.84
CA TYR A 154 2.88 8.17 17.81
C TYR A 154 3.49 7.27 18.90
N LYS A 155 2.74 6.96 19.97
CA LYS A 155 3.13 5.99 21.02
C LYS A 155 2.34 4.68 20.88
N SER A 156 2.60 3.95 19.81
CA SER A 156 2.40 2.49 19.80
C SER A 156 3.61 1.88 19.12
N GLY A 157 4.66 1.66 19.92
CA GLY A 157 5.79 0.84 19.52
C GLY A 157 5.32 -0.60 19.39
N TYR A 158 5.25 -1.09 18.15
CA TYR A 158 5.03 -2.49 17.86
C TYR A 158 6.37 -3.22 17.94
N THR A 159 6.60 -3.93 19.04
CA THR A 159 7.70 -4.87 19.21
C THR A 159 7.38 -6.15 18.46
N MET A 160 8.22 -6.52 17.49
CA MET A 160 8.22 -7.84 16.85
C MET A 160 8.68 -8.89 17.87
N ASN A 161 7.90 -9.95 18.00
CA ASN A 161 8.32 -11.15 18.72
C ASN A 161 8.79 -12.17 17.70
N ASP A 162 10.05 -12.60 17.82
CA ASP A 162 10.64 -13.68 17.05
C ASP A 162 9.88 -14.99 17.29
N GLN A 163 9.51 -15.66 16.21
CA GLN A 163 9.26 -17.11 16.25
C GLN A 163 10.12 -17.78 15.20
N LYS A 164 11.25 -18.32 15.68
CA LYS A 164 11.98 -19.41 15.05
C LYS A 164 11.06 -20.63 14.97
N GLY A 165 10.76 -21.06 13.76
CA GLY A 165 10.24 -22.40 13.48
C GLY A 165 11.31 -23.22 12.78
N GLU A 166 12.07 -24.00 13.54
CA GLU A 166 12.82 -25.13 13.01
C GLU A 166 11.85 -26.30 12.80
N SER A 167 11.92 -26.95 11.64
CA SER A 167 11.44 -28.32 11.48
C SER A 167 12.39 -29.12 10.57
N ASN A 168 13.08 -30.07 11.20
CA ASN A 168 13.79 -31.25 10.64
C ASN A 168 12.87 -32.08 9.71
N MET A 169 13.30 -32.94 8.76
CA MET A 169 14.58 -33.35 8.16
C MET A 169 14.27 -34.46 7.12
N SER A 170 14.99 -34.56 5.99
CA SER A 170 15.20 -35.80 5.22
C SER A 170 16.39 -35.67 4.26
N ALA A 171 17.22 -36.72 4.17
CA ALA A 171 18.51 -36.75 3.48
C ALA A 171 18.35 -36.99 1.97
N GLY A 172 18.88 -36.07 1.16
CA GLY A 172 18.77 -36.05 -0.31
C GLY A 172 18.38 -34.68 -0.88
N GLU A 173 18.01 -33.74 -0.02
CA GLU A 173 17.59 -32.38 -0.37
C GLU A 173 18.71 -31.38 -0.12
N LEU A 174 18.99 -30.51 -1.11
CA LEU A 174 19.80 -29.31 -0.91
C LEU A 174 19.12 -28.45 0.14
N LYS A 175 19.87 -28.05 1.18
CA LYS A 175 19.34 -27.21 2.26
C LYS A 175 18.98 -25.82 1.71
N ALA A 176 17.96 -25.19 2.30
CA ALA A 176 17.50 -23.87 1.86
C ALA A 176 18.63 -22.82 1.89
N GLU A 177 19.47 -22.88 2.92
CA GLU A 177 20.62 -21.99 3.10
C GLU A 177 21.69 -22.20 2.02
N GLU A 178 21.92 -23.45 1.61
CA GLU A 178 22.88 -23.79 0.57
C GLU A 178 22.41 -23.28 -0.80
N LEU A 179 21.14 -23.45 -1.12
CA LEU A 179 20.56 -22.91 -2.36
C LEU A 179 20.57 -21.37 -2.36
N LEU A 180 20.38 -20.73 -1.21
CA LEU A 180 20.47 -19.27 -1.07
C LEU A 180 21.89 -18.75 -1.30
N GLU A 181 22.91 -19.49 -0.84
CA GLU A 181 24.31 -19.16 -1.13
C GLU A 181 24.62 -19.26 -2.63
N HIS A 182 24.09 -20.27 -3.32
CA HIS A 182 24.15 -20.35 -4.77
C HIS A 182 23.50 -19.15 -5.47
N ALA A 183 22.37 -18.65 -4.94
CA ALA A 183 21.73 -17.43 -5.45
C ALA A 183 22.62 -16.20 -5.22
N ARG A 184 23.27 -16.09 -4.07
CA ARG A 184 24.24 -15.01 -3.77
C ARG A 184 25.41 -15.01 -4.74
N GLU A 185 25.99 -16.18 -5.02
CA GLU A 185 27.07 -16.32 -6.01
C GLU A 185 26.62 -15.99 -7.44
N ALA A 186 25.36 -16.24 -7.79
CA ALA A 186 24.79 -15.81 -9.07
C ALA A 186 24.68 -14.29 -9.18
N GLY A 187 24.26 -13.63 -8.10
CA GLY A 187 24.09 -12.18 -8.04
C GLY A 187 25.35 -11.40 -8.37
N LYS A 188 26.54 -11.93 -8.04
CA LYS A 188 27.84 -11.32 -8.39
C LYS A 188 28.08 -11.14 -9.89
N ARG A 189 27.31 -11.84 -10.74
CA ARG A 189 27.40 -11.77 -12.21
C ARG A 189 26.33 -10.85 -12.82
N ALA A 190 25.53 -10.18 -12.00
CA ALA A 190 24.48 -9.27 -12.47
C ALA A 190 25.04 -8.16 -13.37
N TYR A 191 24.36 -7.91 -14.47
CA TYR A 191 24.60 -6.73 -15.30
C TYR A 191 23.54 -5.68 -14.94
N ALA A 192 23.87 -4.82 -13.96
CA ALA A 192 22.94 -3.83 -13.42
C ALA A 192 23.54 -2.42 -13.30
N PRO A 193 24.11 -1.84 -14.39
CA PRO A 193 24.78 -0.55 -14.33
C PRO A 193 23.82 0.64 -14.13
N TYR A 194 22.51 0.47 -14.35
CA TYR A 194 21.55 1.57 -14.28
C TYR A 194 20.93 1.67 -12.89
N SER A 195 20.50 0.54 -12.30
CA SER A 195 19.97 0.54 -10.93
C SER A 195 21.06 0.46 -9.86
N ASN A 196 22.24 -0.08 -10.19
CA ASN A 196 23.25 -0.51 -9.23
C ASN A 196 22.70 -1.49 -8.18
N PHE A 197 21.67 -2.27 -8.55
CA PHE A 197 21.00 -3.21 -7.67
C PHE A 197 21.08 -4.63 -8.24
N TRP A 198 21.91 -5.46 -7.61
CA TRP A 198 22.07 -6.85 -8.06
C TRP A 198 21.03 -7.77 -7.41
N VAL A 199 20.58 -8.74 -8.20
CA VAL A 199 19.72 -9.84 -7.76
C VAL A 199 20.28 -11.12 -8.34
N GLY A 200 20.36 -12.15 -7.49
CA GLY A 200 20.74 -13.50 -7.88
C GLY A 200 19.63 -14.50 -7.60
N ALA A 201 19.56 -15.55 -8.42
CA ALA A 201 18.65 -16.66 -8.26
C ALA A 201 19.36 -17.99 -8.53
N ALA A 202 18.95 -19.03 -7.80
CA ALA A 202 19.40 -20.40 -7.99
C ALA A 202 18.18 -21.33 -8.01
N LEU A 203 17.96 -21.99 -9.14
CA LEU A 203 16.82 -22.87 -9.37
C LEU A 203 17.27 -24.33 -9.36
N LEU A 204 16.69 -25.14 -8.47
CA LEU A 204 16.97 -26.57 -8.36
C LEU A 204 15.95 -27.36 -9.19
N ASP A 205 16.44 -28.15 -10.15
CA ASP A 205 15.59 -29.05 -10.94
C ASP A 205 15.39 -30.43 -10.28
N VAL A 206 14.47 -31.22 -10.83
CA VAL A 206 14.19 -32.60 -10.38
C VAL A 206 15.38 -33.56 -10.53
N HIS A 207 16.37 -33.23 -11.34
CA HIS A 207 17.59 -34.02 -11.53
C HIS A 207 18.73 -33.61 -10.59
N GLY A 208 18.55 -32.55 -9.78
CA GLY A 208 19.55 -32.10 -8.82
C GLY A 208 20.51 -31.07 -9.39
N ARG A 209 20.26 -30.55 -10.59
CA ARG A 209 21.08 -29.51 -11.19
C ARG A 209 20.60 -28.15 -10.72
N ILE A 210 21.56 -27.26 -10.45
CA ILE A 210 21.32 -25.87 -10.10
C ILE A 210 21.49 -25.00 -11.35
N HIS A 211 20.43 -24.26 -11.68
CA HIS A 211 20.40 -23.29 -12.77
C HIS A 211 20.52 -21.89 -12.18
N TYR A 212 21.61 -21.22 -12.48
CA TYR A 212 21.88 -19.88 -11.95
C TYR A 212 21.24 -18.79 -12.82
N GLY A 213 20.76 -17.73 -12.18
CA GLY A 213 20.26 -16.53 -12.83
C GLY A 213 20.70 -15.26 -12.10
N CYS A 214 20.87 -14.18 -12.85
CA CYS A 214 21.07 -12.83 -12.33
C CYS A 214 20.25 -11.85 -13.17
N ASN A 215 20.00 -10.66 -12.62
CA ASN A 215 19.35 -9.61 -13.39
C ASN A 215 20.28 -9.06 -14.48
N VAL A 216 19.70 -8.78 -15.64
CA VAL A 216 20.37 -8.20 -16.82
C VAL A 216 19.56 -7.01 -17.29
N GLU A 217 20.11 -5.83 -17.08
CA GLU A 217 19.49 -4.56 -17.44
C GLU A 217 19.79 -4.15 -18.88
N ASN A 218 19.04 -3.16 -19.35
CA ASN A 218 19.21 -2.56 -20.66
C ASN A 218 18.95 -1.05 -20.58
N SER A 219 19.58 -0.26 -21.46
CA SER A 219 19.39 1.19 -21.50
C SER A 219 17.95 1.58 -21.80
N ALA A 220 17.25 0.80 -22.62
CA ALA A 220 15.79 0.80 -22.64
C ALA A 220 15.32 -0.10 -21.50
N TYR A 221 14.70 0.46 -20.46
CA TYR A 221 14.40 -0.30 -19.24
C TYR A 221 13.41 -1.46 -19.46
N GLY A 222 12.51 -1.36 -20.44
CA GLY A 222 11.48 -2.36 -20.75
C GLY A 222 12.00 -3.80 -20.92
N PRO A 223 13.05 -4.05 -21.73
CA PRO A 223 13.65 -5.38 -21.89
C PRO A 223 14.48 -5.90 -20.69
N THR A 224 14.52 -5.23 -19.55
CA THR A 224 15.24 -5.73 -18.36
C THR A 224 14.72 -7.10 -17.92
N ASN A 225 15.63 -8.05 -17.72
CA ASN A 225 15.30 -9.40 -17.28
C ASN A 225 15.74 -9.63 -15.84
N CYS A 226 14.86 -10.23 -15.03
CA CYS A 226 15.12 -10.49 -13.62
C CYS A 226 15.86 -11.82 -13.42
N ALA A 227 16.51 -11.99 -12.27
CA ALA A 227 17.30 -13.18 -11.95
C ALA A 227 16.50 -14.48 -12.00
N GLU A 228 15.28 -14.48 -11.47
CA GLU A 228 14.38 -15.63 -11.41
C GLU A 228 14.02 -16.08 -12.83
N ARG A 229 13.69 -15.12 -13.69
CA ARG A 229 13.40 -15.37 -15.12
C ARG A 229 14.63 -15.89 -15.85
N THR A 230 15.80 -15.31 -15.61
CA THR A 230 17.07 -15.82 -16.19
C THR A 230 17.30 -17.29 -15.82
N ALA A 231 17.15 -17.66 -14.54
CA ALA A 231 17.33 -19.03 -14.07
C ALA A 231 16.31 -19.99 -14.70
N LEU A 232 15.03 -19.62 -14.70
CA LEU A 232 13.94 -20.43 -15.28
C LEU A 232 14.12 -20.60 -16.79
N PHE A 233 14.34 -19.52 -17.53
CA PHE A 233 14.50 -19.59 -18.98
C PHE A 233 15.74 -20.39 -19.38
N ARG A 234 16.83 -20.27 -18.61
CA ARG A 234 18.02 -21.11 -18.82
C ARG A 234 17.69 -22.59 -18.64
N ALA A 235 17.01 -22.95 -17.56
CA ALA A 235 16.67 -24.35 -17.29
C ALA A 235 15.75 -24.95 -18.34
N ILE A 236 14.74 -24.19 -18.81
CA ILE A 236 13.87 -24.59 -19.91
C ILE A 236 14.66 -24.77 -21.21
N ALA A 237 15.56 -23.83 -21.54
CA ALA A 237 16.42 -23.93 -22.72
C ALA A 237 17.36 -25.14 -22.66
N ASP A 238 17.84 -25.50 -21.47
CA ASP A 238 18.66 -26.68 -21.21
C ASP A 238 17.83 -28.00 -21.13
N GLY A 239 16.54 -27.94 -21.48
CA GLY A 239 15.69 -29.11 -21.69
C GLY A 239 14.85 -29.55 -20.50
N VAL A 240 14.89 -28.85 -19.36
CA VAL A 240 13.98 -29.11 -18.24
C VAL A 240 12.56 -28.73 -18.66
N LYS A 241 11.58 -29.59 -18.37
CA LYS A 241 10.17 -29.32 -18.70
C LYS A 241 9.51 -28.49 -17.61
N ALA A 242 8.46 -27.75 -17.97
CA ALA A 242 7.57 -27.12 -16.99
C ALA A 242 7.08 -28.18 -15.98
N GLY A 243 7.07 -27.83 -14.69
CA GLY A 243 6.83 -28.75 -13.57
C GLY A 243 8.08 -29.48 -13.07
N GLY A 244 9.19 -29.47 -13.81
CA GLY A 244 10.44 -30.18 -13.48
C GLY A 244 11.34 -29.46 -12.47
N PHE A 245 10.77 -28.72 -11.52
CA PHE A 245 11.53 -27.88 -10.57
C PHE A 245 11.15 -28.19 -9.13
N ARG A 246 12.15 -28.18 -8.23
CA ARG A 246 12.00 -28.53 -6.82
C ARG A 246 12.03 -27.32 -5.89
N ALA A 247 12.85 -26.32 -6.18
CA ALA A 247 12.96 -25.12 -5.37
C ALA A 247 13.63 -24.00 -6.15
N ILE A 248 13.37 -22.75 -5.78
CA ILE A 248 14.17 -21.60 -6.23
C ILE A 248 14.54 -20.73 -5.04
N ALA A 249 15.80 -20.32 -4.96
CA ALA A 249 16.26 -19.31 -4.02
C ALA A 249 16.53 -17.98 -4.73
N VAL A 250 16.21 -16.86 -4.07
CA VAL A 250 16.37 -15.50 -4.60
C VAL A 250 17.05 -14.62 -3.54
N MET A 251 18.06 -13.86 -3.96
CA MET A 251 18.91 -13.03 -3.11
C MET A 251 19.07 -11.64 -3.71
N GLY A 252 18.99 -10.60 -2.88
CA GLY A 252 19.36 -9.23 -3.25
C GLY A 252 19.66 -8.35 -2.03
N GLU A 253 20.06 -7.11 -2.29
CA GLU A 253 20.44 -6.12 -1.27
C GLU A 253 19.24 -5.35 -0.72
N THR A 254 18.38 -6.03 0.04
CA THR A 254 17.18 -5.44 0.65
C THR A 254 17.23 -5.50 2.18
N GLU A 255 16.48 -4.63 2.85
CA GLU A 255 16.36 -4.65 4.32
C GLU A 255 15.68 -5.94 4.81
N GLU A 256 14.65 -6.41 4.09
CA GLU A 256 13.93 -7.67 4.31
C GLU A 256 14.27 -8.66 3.20
N PRO A 257 14.00 -9.98 3.34
CA PRO A 257 14.16 -10.94 2.25
C PRO A 257 13.50 -10.46 0.94
N ILE A 258 14.26 -10.44 -0.14
CA ILE A 258 13.80 -9.91 -1.43
C ILE A 258 12.55 -10.66 -1.91
N THR A 259 11.61 -9.96 -2.55
CA THR A 259 10.42 -10.61 -3.12
C THR A 259 10.43 -10.57 -4.66
N PRO A 260 10.08 -11.67 -5.34
CA PRO A 260 9.97 -11.69 -6.79
C PRO A 260 8.94 -10.68 -7.30
N CYS A 261 9.23 -10.02 -8.42
CA CYS A 261 8.29 -9.09 -9.04
C CYS A 261 7.09 -9.82 -9.67
N GLY A 262 6.00 -9.10 -9.97
CA GLY A 262 4.78 -9.69 -10.51
C GLY A 262 4.99 -10.53 -11.78
N ILE A 263 5.90 -10.10 -12.67
CA ILE A 263 6.22 -10.83 -13.90
C ILE A 263 6.92 -12.16 -13.57
N CYS A 264 7.90 -12.15 -12.66
CA CYS A 264 8.57 -13.38 -12.21
C CYS A 264 7.59 -14.35 -11.55
N ARG A 265 6.67 -13.84 -10.74
CA ARG A 265 5.62 -14.64 -10.11
C ARG A 265 4.71 -15.31 -11.13
N GLN A 266 4.32 -14.59 -12.18
CA GLN A 266 3.51 -15.15 -13.27
C GLN A 266 4.27 -16.21 -14.08
N VAL A 267 5.56 -15.99 -14.35
CA VAL A 267 6.42 -16.99 -15.01
C VAL A 267 6.63 -18.23 -14.14
N MET A 268 6.85 -18.06 -12.82
CA MET A 268 6.91 -19.18 -11.88
C MET A 268 5.59 -19.93 -11.83
N ALA A 269 4.46 -19.23 -11.77
CA ALA A 269 3.15 -19.86 -11.83
C ALA A 269 3.03 -20.72 -13.11
N GLU A 270 3.47 -20.21 -14.26
CA GLU A 270 3.43 -20.97 -15.50
C GLU A 270 4.31 -22.22 -15.49
N LEU A 271 5.55 -22.09 -15.03
CA LEU A 271 6.59 -23.11 -15.23
C LEU A 271 6.80 -24.05 -14.05
N CYS A 272 6.34 -23.70 -12.85
CA CYS A 272 6.66 -24.42 -11.61
C CYS A 272 5.41 -25.04 -10.96
N PRO A 273 5.57 -26.12 -10.17
CA PRO A 273 4.50 -26.61 -9.31
C PRO A 273 3.99 -25.52 -8.35
N PRO A 274 2.69 -25.45 -8.06
CA PRO A 274 2.11 -24.41 -7.19
C PRO A 274 2.63 -24.47 -5.76
N ASP A 275 3.00 -25.66 -5.28
CA ASP A 275 3.56 -25.95 -3.97
C ASP A 275 5.09 -25.86 -3.93
N MET A 276 5.74 -25.59 -5.06
CA MET A 276 7.21 -25.49 -5.12
C MET A 276 7.70 -24.39 -4.17
N PRO A 277 8.64 -24.70 -3.26
CA PRO A 277 9.21 -23.72 -2.34
C PRO A 277 10.00 -22.63 -3.06
N VAL A 278 9.79 -21.41 -2.59
CA VAL A 278 10.53 -20.21 -2.98
C VAL A 278 11.21 -19.65 -1.74
N ILE A 279 12.54 -19.70 -1.74
CA ILE A 279 13.39 -19.28 -0.63
C ILE A 279 13.87 -17.85 -0.93
N LEU A 280 13.48 -16.93 -0.08
CA LEU A 280 13.78 -15.51 -0.21
C LEU A 280 14.83 -15.15 0.82
N GLY A 281 15.86 -14.41 0.43
CA GLY A 281 16.82 -13.89 1.40
C GLY A 281 17.23 -12.45 1.14
N ASN A 282 17.96 -11.87 2.08
CA ASN A 282 18.70 -10.62 1.89
C ASN A 282 20.20 -10.75 2.20
N ALA A 283 20.98 -9.75 1.78
CA ALA A 283 22.42 -9.67 2.06
C ALA A 283 22.77 -9.64 3.56
N LYS A 284 21.79 -9.40 4.45
CA LYS A 284 21.95 -9.42 5.92
C LYS A 284 21.77 -10.81 6.53
N GLY A 285 21.49 -11.84 5.72
CA GLY A 285 21.32 -13.22 6.17
C GLY A 285 19.92 -13.56 6.69
N ASN A 286 18.93 -12.66 6.52
CA ASN A 286 17.54 -12.98 6.82
C ASN A 286 16.97 -13.83 5.69
N MET A 287 16.15 -14.82 6.03
CA MET A 287 15.55 -15.75 5.09
C MET A 287 14.07 -15.95 5.39
N ARG A 288 13.27 -16.10 4.34
CA ARG A 288 11.86 -16.49 4.42
C ARG A 288 11.54 -17.48 3.31
N THR A 289 10.83 -18.54 3.65
CA THR A 289 10.30 -19.51 2.68
C THR A 289 8.81 -19.27 2.44
N THR A 290 8.37 -19.45 1.21
CA THR A 290 6.97 -19.43 0.76
C THR A 290 6.81 -20.39 -0.41
N THR A 291 5.68 -20.40 -1.11
CA THR A 291 5.48 -21.22 -2.32
C THR A 291 5.08 -20.36 -3.52
N VAL A 292 5.13 -20.96 -4.72
CA VAL A 292 4.70 -20.28 -5.96
C VAL A 292 3.25 -19.81 -5.87
N SER A 293 2.34 -20.64 -5.34
CA SER A 293 0.91 -20.32 -5.20
C SER A 293 0.64 -19.24 -4.15
N GLU A 294 1.40 -19.22 -3.04
CA GLU A 294 1.31 -18.16 -2.04
C GLU A 294 1.80 -16.80 -2.58
N LEU A 295 2.77 -16.81 -3.49
CA LEU A 295 3.27 -15.59 -4.11
C LEU A 295 2.28 -14.97 -5.10
N LEU A 296 1.45 -15.78 -5.77
CA LEU A 296 0.46 -15.29 -6.72
C LEU A 296 -0.89 -16.02 -6.60
N PRO A 297 -1.67 -15.70 -5.55
CA PRO A 297 -3.01 -16.26 -5.38
C PRO A 297 -3.93 -15.86 -6.55
N GLY A 298 -4.65 -16.83 -7.11
CA GLY A 298 -5.54 -16.58 -8.26
C GLY A 298 -4.79 -16.21 -9.54
N ALA A 299 -3.56 -16.71 -9.72
CA ALA A 299 -2.75 -16.47 -10.90
C ALA A 299 -3.54 -16.70 -12.20
N PHE A 300 -3.38 -15.78 -13.16
CA PHE A 300 -3.97 -15.92 -14.48
C PHE A 300 -3.42 -17.17 -15.17
N ARG A 301 -4.31 -17.94 -15.79
CA ARG A 301 -3.99 -19.08 -16.65
C ARG A 301 -4.82 -18.94 -17.91
N MET A 302 -4.16 -19.05 -19.06
CA MET A 302 -4.86 -19.10 -20.33
C MET A 302 -5.29 -20.54 -20.57
N THR A 303 -6.58 -20.81 -20.48
CA THR A 303 -7.13 -22.15 -20.74
C THR A 303 -7.34 -22.36 -22.24
N LYS A 304 -7.52 -23.61 -22.68
CA LYS A 304 -7.86 -23.91 -24.08
C LYS A 304 -9.20 -23.29 -24.51
N GLU A 305 -10.08 -22.98 -23.55
CA GLU A 305 -11.37 -22.34 -23.79
C GLU A 305 -11.22 -20.83 -24.04
N ASP A 306 -10.16 -20.21 -23.52
CA ASP A 306 -9.83 -18.80 -23.73
C ASP A 306 -9.11 -18.53 -25.07
N GLN A 307 -8.80 -19.58 -25.84
CA GLN A 307 -8.08 -19.51 -27.11
C GLN A 307 -8.99 -19.39 -28.35
N LEU A 308 -10.30 -19.19 -28.14
CA LEU A 308 -11.32 -19.06 -29.19
C LEU A 308 -11.50 -17.63 -29.70
#